data_AF-A0A118K1R0-F1
#
_entry.id   AF-A0A118K1R0-F1
#
_cell.length_a   1.000
_cell.length_b   1.000
_cell.length_c   1.000
_cell.angle_alpha   90.00
_cell.angle_beta   90.00
_cell.angle_gamma   90.00
#
_symmetry.space_group_name_H-M   'P 1'
#
loop_
_entity.id
_entity.type
_entity.pdbx_description
1 polymer ?
#
loop_
_entity_poly.entity_id
_entity_poly.type
_entity_poly.pdbx_seq_one_letter_code
_entity_poly.pdbx_strand_id
1 'polypeptide(L)'
;MNHRLVDIAPTLALLFGVPIPKNNAGHLIVDLFHPIEDHQLLRVLELNSWQLLRLLQAQSTDSTCGSFICQAVKKDYSSGLDEYEGSLEEISSCLYLDAAALHRSWKSKHALRSASNDDLLCTVLAYSEFLRTASKQLSHRATDKPIGLLASGIMAMLLSCAMLLGLLFKLDKEIYPRREPSLSNLQIYKFQLAEVLAVVVMVVIVLSMGSSSLVEEEQYLWHFMTSTFFLVLLRQTIQSTKGGDLSNLLNSSMGNGNRTCIQLCSIAVIVISLRILRGWHQGGVNWTHLPDISKSLEMAGSSCIKSFQLLSVVLVISLCLYALSSLWSKSYIIIVIELSYLCAGLLVLQYVIKYQGSGIAASDNDASLAARLIYAFLVMLTTGTVIASPWVLSFQNSHTDLQDLTSNFQSMDLSLLIKDSLFLSGTTYMFGWCLLQLLLQQPVNLMPISLLLIQILATIYYASHGGADVKQWIEIAALYYLGMAGHFSLGNTNTLATIDVARAFIHM
;
A
#
# COMPACT_ATOMS: atom_id res chain seq x y z
N MET A 1 -33.38 8.34 -16.83
CA MET A 1 -32.66 7.13 -16.42
C MET A 1 -31.38 7.54 -15.70
N ASN A 2 -31.42 7.63 -14.37
CA ASN A 2 -30.22 7.74 -13.52
C ASN A 2 -30.13 6.45 -12.71
N HIS A 3 -29.74 5.36 -13.34
CA HIS A 3 -29.49 4.11 -12.61
C HIS A 3 -28.15 4.23 -11.89
N ARG A 4 -28.14 4.12 -10.55
CA ARG A 4 -26.88 4.12 -9.80
C ARG A 4 -26.24 2.76 -9.96
N LEU A 5 -24.91 2.70 -10.00
CA LEU A 5 -24.15 1.43 -10.07
C LEU A 5 -24.57 0.46 -8.93
N VAL A 6 -25.01 1.03 -7.80
CA VAL A 6 -25.52 0.33 -6.62
C VAL A 6 -26.79 -0.48 -6.94
N ASP A 7 -27.65 -0.02 -7.85
CA ASP A 7 -28.93 -0.66 -8.22
C ASP A 7 -28.76 -1.84 -9.20
N ILE A 8 -27.60 -1.93 -9.87
CA ILE A 8 -27.28 -3.03 -10.79
C ILE A 8 -26.97 -4.32 -10.01
N ALA A 9 -26.24 -4.20 -8.91
CA ALA A 9 -25.79 -5.34 -8.13
C ALA A 9 -26.92 -6.20 -7.49
N PRO A 10 -28.01 -5.65 -6.90
CA PRO A 10 -29.13 -6.48 -6.44
C PRO A 10 -29.92 -7.06 -7.61
N THR A 11 -30.03 -6.31 -8.72
CA THR A 11 -30.75 -6.73 -9.92
C THR A 11 -30.08 -7.95 -10.57
N LEU A 12 -28.76 -7.90 -10.80
CA LEU A 12 -27.99 -9.04 -11.33
C LEU A 12 -27.98 -10.22 -10.36
N ALA A 13 -27.85 -9.96 -9.05
CA ALA A 13 -27.82 -11.03 -8.06
C ALA A 13 -29.10 -11.89 -8.14
N LEU A 14 -30.27 -11.24 -8.19
CA LEU A 14 -31.54 -11.94 -8.27
C LEU A 14 -31.80 -12.55 -9.66
N LEU A 15 -31.35 -11.94 -10.76
CA LEU A 15 -31.42 -12.54 -12.10
C LEU A 15 -30.59 -13.84 -12.21
N PHE A 16 -29.42 -13.87 -11.58
CA PHE A 16 -28.54 -15.05 -11.58
C PHE A 16 -28.81 -16.03 -10.43
N GLY A 17 -29.83 -15.76 -9.59
CA GLY A 17 -30.18 -16.62 -8.46
C GLY A 17 -29.12 -16.68 -7.34
N VAL A 18 -28.25 -15.68 -7.25
CA VAL A 18 -27.21 -15.56 -6.21
C VAL A 18 -27.66 -14.59 -5.11
N PRO A 19 -27.17 -14.74 -3.87
CA PRO A 19 -27.56 -13.86 -2.77
C PRO A 19 -27.12 -12.41 -3.03
N ILE A 20 -27.98 -11.45 -2.70
CA ILE A 20 -27.65 -10.02 -2.76
C ILE A 20 -26.47 -9.74 -1.80
N PRO A 21 -25.43 -9.00 -2.24
CA PRO A 21 -24.31 -8.64 -1.37
C PRO A 21 -24.76 -7.95 -0.08
N LYS A 22 -24.23 -8.39 1.06
CA LYS A 22 -24.70 -7.98 2.40
C LYS A 22 -24.66 -6.47 2.68
N ASN A 23 -23.80 -5.72 2.00
CA ASN A 23 -23.64 -4.27 2.20
C ASN A 23 -24.30 -3.43 1.10
N ASN A 24 -25.15 -4.05 0.28
CA ASN A 24 -25.76 -3.38 -0.86
C ASN A 24 -27.03 -2.63 -0.47
N ALA A 25 -27.05 -1.31 -0.70
CA ALA A 25 -28.17 -0.41 -0.44
C ALA A 25 -29.00 -0.05 -1.69
N GLY A 26 -28.77 -0.73 -2.82
CA GLY A 26 -29.44 -0.50 -4.09
C GLY A 26 -30.84 -1.09 -4.14
N HIS A 27 -31.68 -0.48 -4.96
CA HIS A 27 -33.03 -0.95 -5.25
C HIS A 27 -33.09 -1.66 -6.61
N LEU A 28 -34.08 -2.52 -6.79
CA LEU A 28 -34.25 -3.28 -8.02
C LEU A 28 -34.74 -2.44 -9.19
N ILE A 29 -34.18 -2.72 -10.37
CA ILE A 29 -34.66 -2.18 -11.64
C ILE A 29 -35.71 -3.16 -12.18
N VAL A 30 -36.98 -2.89 -11.87
CA VAL A 30 -38.13 -3.77 -12.20
C VAL A 30 -38.23 -4.07 -13.70
N ASP A 31 -37.89 -3.09 -14.56
CA ASP A 31 -37.98 -3.21 -16.01
C ASP A 31 -37.12 -4.36 -16.60
N LEU A 32 -36.05 -4.77 -15.90
CA LEU A 32 -35.14 -5.83 -16.36
C LEU A 32 -35.65 -7.25 -16.07
N PHE A 33 -36.72 -7.38 -15.30
CA PHE A 33 -37.31 -8.65 -14.90
C PHE A 33 -38.48 -9.07 -15.81
N HIS A 34 -38.77 -8.38 -16.90
CA HIS A 34 -39.76 -8.85 -17.88
C HIS A 34 -39.12 -9.76 -18.95
N PRO A 35 -39.66 -10.97 -19.23
CA PRO A 35 -40.94 -11.54 -18.76
C PRO A 35 -40.74 -12.60 -17.64
N ILE A 36 -40.98 -12.21 -16.39
CA ILE A 36 -41.03 -13.12 -15.23
C ILE A 36 -42.47 -13.22 -14.71
N GLU A 37 -42.83 -14.38 -14.16
CA GLU A 37 -44.15 -14.62 -13.56
C GLU A 37 -44.39 -13.72 -12.33
N ASP A 38 -45.62 -13.22 -12.18
CA ASP A 38 -45.99 -12.22 -11.16
C ASP A 38 -45.57 -12.60 -9.72
N HIS A 39 -45.67 -13.88 -9.37
CA HIS A 39 -45.29 -14.37 -8.05
C HIS A 39 -43.76 -14.35 -7.84
N GLN A 40 -42.98 -14.58 -8.89
CA GLN A 40 -41.52 -14.49 -8.85
C GLN A 40 -41.09 -13.02 -8.76
N LEU A 41 -41.77 -12.13 -9.48
CA LEU A 41 -41.52 -10.69 -9.40
C LEU A 41 -41.73 -10.14 -7.98
N LEU A 42 -42.86 -10.47 -7.34
CA LEU A 42 -43.13 -10.06 -5.97
C LEU A 42 -42.14 -10.68 -4.96
N ARG A 43 -41.67 -11.90 -5.21
CA ARG A 43 -40.65 -12.55 -4.37
C ARG A 43 -39.30 -11.85 -4.48
N VAL A 44 -38.91 -11.46 -5.68
CA VAL A 44 -37.67 -10.70 -5.96
C VAL A 44 -37.71 -9.35 -5.25
N LEU A 45 -38.83 -8.63 -5.32
CA LEU A 45 -39.05 -7.37 -4.59
C LEU A 45 -39.00 -7.55 -3.06
N GLU A 46 -39.62 -8.61 -2.55
CA GLU A 46 -39.59 -8.95 -1.12
C GLU A 46 -38.16 -9.20 -0.62
N LEU A 47 -37.33 -9.93 -1.40
CA LEU A 47 -35.95 -10.24 -1.04
C LEU A 47 -35.07 -8.99 -0.96
N ASN A 48 -35.18 -8.08 -1.93
CA ASN A 48 -34.45 -6.82 -1.89
C ASN A 48 -34.94 -5.93 -0.73
N SER A 49 -36.24 -5.93 -0.46
CA SER A 49 -36.83 -5.17 0.64
C SER A 49 -36.33 -5.65 2.00
N TRP A 50 -36.24 -6.96 2.18
CA TRP A 50 -35.69 -7.56 3.40
C TRP A 50 -34.22 -7.20 3.61
N GLN A 51 -33.43 -7.16 2.54
CA GLN A 51 -32.03 -6.74 2.58
C GLN A 51 -31.88 -5.27 3.01
N LEU A 52 -32.66 -4.35 2.45
CA LEU A 52 -32.62 -2.94 2.85
C LEU A 52 -33.13 -2.72 4.28
N LEU A 53 -34.19 -3.44 4.69
CA LEU A 53 -34.69 -3.40 6.06
C LEU A 53 -33.63 -3.83 7.07
N ARG A 54 -32.89 -4.90 6.77
CA ARG A 54 -31.79 -5.38 7.61
C ARG A 54 -30.68 -4.33 7.74
N LEU A 55 -30.36 -3.64 6.65
CA LEU A 55 -29.37 -2.56 6.67
C LEU A 55 -29.83 -1.37 7.51
N LEU A 56 -31.11 -0.98 7.41
CA LEU A 56 -31.69 0.07 8.25
C LEU A 56 -31.64 -0.32 9.74
N GLN A 57 -32.03 -1.55 10.08
CA GLN A 57 -31.98 -2.07 11.46
C GLN A 57 -30.56 -2.16 12.03
N ALA A 58 -29.58 -2.50 11.20
CA ALA A 58 -28.18 -2.57 11.64
C ALA A 58 -27.59 -1.18 11.93
N GLN A 59 -28.20 -0.11 11.43
CA GLN A 59 -27.74 1.27 11.60
C GLN A 59 -28.47 2.03 12.73
N SER A 60 -29.64 1.57 13.17
CA SER A 60 -30.36 2.13 14.31
C SER A 60 -29.80 1.54 15.61
N THR A 61 -28.97 2.31 16.33
CA THR A 61 -28.41 1.88 17.64
C THR A 61 -29.36 2.03 18.81
N ASP A 62 -30.54 2.63 18.63
CA ASP A 62 -31.52 2.76 19.71
C ASP A 62 -32.95 2.47 19.21
N SER A 63 -33.69 1.80 20.09
CA SER A 63 -35.09 1.38 20.00
C SER A 63 -35.35 0.00 19.37
N THR A 64 -35.61 -0.95 20.27
CA THR A 64 -36.55 -2.04 20.05
C THR A 64 -37.73 -1.55 19.23
N CYS A 65 -38.11 -2.31 18.19
CA CYS A 65 -39.38 -2.18 17.47
C CYS A 65 -40.55 -2.40 18.45
N GLY A 66 -40.81 -1.42 19.30
CA GLY A 66 -41.91 -1.37 20.23
C GLY A 66 -43.09 -0.76 19.50
N SER A 67 -43.94 -1.63 18.93
CA SER A 67 -45.28 -1.32 18.43
C SER A 67 -45.46 0.11 17.89
N PHE A 68 -44.79 0.45 16.79
CA PHE A 68 -45.14 1.67 16.05
C PHE A 68 -46.58 1.51 15.56
N ILE A 69 -47.49 2.37 16.03
CA ILE A 69 -48.87 2.41 15.56
C ILE A 69 -48.82 3.10 14.19
N CYS A 70 -48.57 2.33 13.13
CA CYS A 70 -48.79 2.82 11.78
C CYS A 70 -50.31 2.97 11.60
N GLN A 71 -50.84 4.18 11.69
CA GLN A 71 -52.19 4.44 11.22
C GLN A 71 -52.20 4.28 9.70
N ALA A 72 -52.70 3.14 9.23
CA ALA A 72 -52.87 2.88 7.82
C ALA A 72 -53.93 3.83 7.25
N VAL A 73 -53.49 5.00 6.77
CA VAL A 73 -54.32 5.85 5.92
C VAL A 73 -54.46 5.14 4.58
N LYS A 74 -55.68 4.77 4.24
CA LYS A 74 -56.05 4.14 2.97
C LYS A 74 -55.72 5.15 1.85
N LYS A 75 -54.60 4.98 1.14
CA LYS A 75 -54.28 5.79 -0.03
C LYS A 75 -55.12 5.32 -1.20
N ASP A 76 -56.03 6.17 -1.65
CA ASP A 76 -56.59 6.06 -3.00
C ASP A 76 -55.48 6.49 -3.97
N TYR A 77 -54.95 5.54 -4.74
CA TYR A 77 -53.83 5.74 -5.68
C TYR A 77 -54.14 6.71 -6.85
N SER A 78 -55.28 7.42 -6.82
CA SER A 78 -55.75 8.36 -7.83
C SER A 78 -55.59 9.84 -7.45
N SER A 79 -55.19 10.18 -6.22
CA SER A 79 -54.96 11.58 -5.82
C SER A 79 -53.74 11.72 -4.90
N GLY A 80 -52.95 12.76 -5.14
CA GLY A 80 -51.57 12.89 -4.68
C GLY A 80 -51.35 13.05 -3.17
N LEU A 81 -50.12 12.69 -2.78
CA LEU A 81 -49.31 13.15 -1.64
C LEU A 81 -50.05 13.66 -0.40
N ASP A 82 -50.52 12.72 0.44
CA ASP A 82 -50.61 12.97 1.88
C ASP A 82 -49.28 12.58 2.54
N GLU A 83 -48.64 13.57 3.16
CA GLU A 83 -47.36 13.46 3.88
C GLU A 83 -47.53 12.66 5.18
N TYR A 84 -46.68 11.65 5.36
CA TYR A 84 -46.51 10.97 6.64
C TYR A 84 -45.75 11.92 7.58
N GLU A 85 -46.38 12.34 8.68
CA GLU A 85 -45.73 13.13 9.72
C GLU A 85 -45.06 12.17 10.74
N GLY A 86 -43.74 12.01 10.64
CA GLY A 86 -42.95 11.12 11.49
C GLY A 86 -41.45 11.19 11.17
N SER A 87 -40.61 10.61 12.04
CA SER A 87 -39.17 10.50 11.77
C SER A 87 -38.90 9.60 10.55
N LEU A 88 -37.82 9.85 9.80
CA LEU A 88 -37.53 9.13 8.55
C LEU A 88 -37.43 7.59 8.74
N GLU A 89 -37.03 7.15 9.94
CA GLU A 89 -36.99 5.73 10.33
C GLU A 89 -38.41 5.12 10.49
N GLU A 90 -39.34 5.86 11.09
CA GLU A 90 -40.74 5.46 11.25
C GLU A 90 -41.43 5.37 9.88
N ILE A 91 -41.15 6.32 8.98
CA ILE A 91 -41.68 6.33 7.61
C ILE A 91 -41.24 5.07 6.86
N SER A 92 -39.94 4.75 6.88
CA SER A 92 -39.42 3.57 6.19
C SER A 92 -40.00 2.24 6.73
N SER A 93 -40.18 2.14 8.05
CA SER A 93 -40.72 0.95 8.69
C SER A 93 -42.21 0.75 8.39
N CYS A 94 -43.00 1.83 8.40
CA CYS A 94 -44.42 1.76 8.05
C CYS A 94 -44.63 1.42 6.57
N LEU A 95 -43.82 1.97 5.65
CA LEU A 95 -43.89 1.64 4.23
C LEU A 95 -43.60 0.15 3.97
N TYR A 96 -42.65 -0.45 4.68
CA TYR A 96 -42.39 -1.89 4.57
C TYR A 96 -43.57 -2.74 5.05
N LEU A 97 -44.17 -2.37 6.20
CA LEU A 97 -45.31 -3.09 6.76
C LEU A 97 -46.55 -3.01 5.85
N ASP A 98 -46.78 -1.86 5.23
CA ASP A 98 -47.86 -1.65 4.26
C ASP A 98 -47.66 -2.51 3.00
N ALA A 99 -46.44 -2.48 2.41
CA ALA A 99 -46.09 -3.32 1.27
C ALA A 99 -46.24 -4.83 1.59
N ALA A 100 -45.82 -5.25 2.78
CA ALA A 100 -45.97 -6.64 3.23
C ALA A 100 -47.44 -7.04 3.45
N ALA A 101 -48.29 -6.11 3.92
CA ALA A 101 -49.72 -6.36 4.09
C ALA A 101 -50.43 -6.51 2.73
N LEU A 102 -50.11 -5.65 1.76
CA LEU A 102 -50.62 -5.73 0.39
C LEU A 102 -50.19 -7.04 -0.29
N HIS A 103 -48.92 -7.44 -0.14
CA HIS A 103 -48.43 -8.71 -0.68
C HIS A 103 -49.16 -9.92 -0.04
N ARG A 104 -49.40 -9.93 1.27
CA ARG A 104 -50.20 -10.99 1.92
C ARG A 104 -51.63 -11.03 1.40
N SER A 105 -52.24 -9.87 1.20
CA SER A 105 -53.59 -9.76 0.62
C SER A 105 -53.61 -10.32 -0.79
N TRP A 106 -52.69 -9.89 -1.66
CA TRP A 106 -52.54 -10.41 -3.02
C TRP A 106 -52.33 -11.93 -3.03
N LYS A 107 -51.44 -12.46 -2.19
CA LYS A 107 -51.17 -13.90 -2.09
C LYS A 107 -52.42 -14.69 -1.71
N SER A 108 -53.24 -14.15 -0.80
CA SER A 108 -54.52 -14.77 -0.41
C SER A 108 -55.53 -14.76 -1.56
N LYS A 109 -55.71 -13.63 -2.26
CA LYS A 109 -56.61 -13.51 -3.41
C LYS A 109 -56.15 -14.36 -4.60
N HIS A 110 -54.83 -14.42 -4.84
CA HIS A 110 -54.24 -15.21 -5.91
C HIS A 110 -54.46 -16.71 -5.66
N ALA A 111 -54.33 -17.18 -4.42
CA ALA A 111 -54.67 -18.56 -4.04
C ALA A 111 -56.15 -18.90 -4.30
N LEU A 112 -57.05 -17.92 -4.15
CA LEU A 112 -58.48 -18.04 -4.47
C LEU A 112 -58.82 -17.74 -5.95
N ARG A 113 -57.82 -17.49 -6.82
CA ARG A 113 -58.00 -17.02 -8.22
C ARG A 113 -58.86 -15.75 -8.37
N SER A 114 -58.91 -14.92 -7.33
CA SER A 114 -59.65 -13.65 -7.30
C SER A 114 -58.76 -12.41 -7.33
N ALA A 115 -57.45 -12.58 -7.52
CA ALA A 115 -56.50 -11.47 -7.61
C ALA A 115 -56.70 -10.69 -8.92
N SER A 116 -56.83 -9.37 -8.81
CA SER A 116 -56.85 -8.47 -9.96
C SER A 116 -55.44 -8.02 -10.34
N ASN A 117 -55.26 -7.59 -11.60
CA ASN A 117 -54.02 -6.93 -12.02
C ASN A 117 -53.77 -5.64 -11.22
N ASP A 118 -54.83 -4.97 -10.76
CA ASP A 118 -54.72 -3.77 -9.93
C ASP A 118 -54.15 -4.08 -8.54
N ASP A 119 -54.49 -5.24 -7.96
CA ASP A 119 -53.90 -5.71 -6.69
C ASP A 119 -52.39 -5.98 -6.83
N LEU A 120 -51.96 -6.53 -7.98
CA LEU A 120 -50.56 -6.75 -8.29
C LEU A 120 -49.81 -5.42 -8.46
N LEU A 121 -50.38 -4.49 -9.24
CA LEU A 121 -49.79 -3.18 -9.50
C LEU A 121 -49.64 -2.38 -8.20
N CYS A 122 -50.67 -2.35 -7.35
CA CYS A 122 -50.61 -1.71 -6.03
C CYS A 122 -49.49 -2.30 -5.15
N THR A 123 -49.31 -3.63 -5.19
CA THR A 123 -48.26 -4.30 -4.39
C THR A 123 -46.86 -3.97 -4.91
N VAL A 124 -46.66 -3.96 -6.23
CA VAL A 124 -45.38 -3.58 -6.86
C VAL A 124 -45.04 -2.12 -6.55
N LEU A 125 -46.03 -1.21 -6.64
CA LEU A 125 -45.86 0.20 -6.31
C LEU A 125 -45.46 0.40 -4.85
N ALA A 126 -46.13 -0.27 -3.90
CA ALA A 126 -45.80 -0.17 -2.48
C ALA A 126 -44.36 -0.64 -2.18
N TYR A 127 -43.92 -1.76 -2.76
CA TYR A 127 -42.53 -2.21 -2.63
C TYR A 127 -41.54 -1.23 -3.25
N SER A 128 -41.84 -0.70 -4.44
CA SER A 128 -40.96 0.26 -5.11
C SER A 128 -40.78 1.55 -4.29
N GLU A 129 -41.84 2.02 -3.63
CA GLU A 129 -41.81 3.21 -2.79
C GLU A 129 -40.99 3.00 -1.52
N PHE A 130 -41.16 1.84 -0.87
CA PHE A 130 -40.30 1.45 0.25
C PHE A 130 -38.83 1.39 -0.16
N LEU A 131 -38.51 0.66 -1.24
CA LEU A 131 -37.13 0.47 -1.70
C LEU A 131 -36.45 1.79 -2.03
N ARG A 132 -37.16 2.69 -2.72
CA ARG A 132 -36.66 4.03 -3.05
C ARG A 132 -36.39 4.86 -1.81
N THR A 133 -37.31 4.84 -0.85
CA THR A 133 -37.20 5.61 0.40
C THR A 133 -36.07 5.08 1.28
N ALA A 134 -36.01 3.76 1.46
CA ALA A 134 -34.97 3.08 2.23
C ALA A 134 -33.57 3.30 1.63
N SER A 135 -33.42 3.15 0.30
CA SER A 135 -32.16 3.40 -0.40
C SER A 135 -31.70 4.86 -0.25
N LYS A 136 -32.64 5.82 -0.39
CA LYS A 136 -32.34 7.24 -0.20
C LYS A 136 -31.86 7.53 1.22
N GLN A 137 -32.53 6.99 2.23
CA GLN A 137 -32.16 7.14 3.64
C GLN A 137 -30.78 6.55 3.94
N LEU A 138 -30.50 5.32 3.49
CA LEU A 138 -29.19 4.68 3.62
C LEU A 138 -28.10 5.51 2.95
N SER A 139 -28.39 6.10 1.78
CA SER A 139 -27.42 6.96 1.09
C SER A 139 -27.13 8.27 1.83
N HIS A 140 -28.13 8.88 2.47
CA HIS A 140 -27.96 10.10 3.25
C HIS A 140 -27.17 9.86 4.54
N ARG A 141 -27.45 8.76 5.25
CA ARG A 141 -26.72 8.41 6.48
C ARG A 141 -25.29 7.96 6.24
N ALA A 142 -24.99 7.34 5.09
CA ALA A 142 -23.61 7.05 4.72
C ALA A 142 -22.76 8.33 4.54
N THR A 143 -23.40 9.46 4.21
CA THR A 143 -22.72 10.76 4.06
C THR A 143 -22.72 11.63 5.32
N ASP A 144 -23.69 11.45 6.22
CA ASP A 144 -23.76 12.17 7.49
C ASP A 144 -22.77 11.59 8.52
N LYS A 145 -21.53 12.06 8.44
CA LYS A 145 -20.53 11.83 9.49
C LYS A 145 -20.80 12.78 10.66
N PRO A 146 -20.64 12.35 11.93
CA PRO A 146 -20.79 13.25 13.08
C PRO A 146 -19.69 14.33 13.03
N ILE A 147 -20.03 15.50 12.51
CA ILE A 147 -19.10 16.60 12.22
C ILE A 147 -18.33 17.01 13.47
N GLY A 148 -18.96 16.95 14.65
CA GLY A 148 -18.32 17.27 15.93
C GLY A 148 -17.21 16.29 16.33
N LEU A 149 -17.41 14.98 16.12
CA LEU A 149 -16.40 13.95 16.38
C LEU A 149 -15.28 14.00 15.34
N LEU A 150 -15.59 14.32 14.08
CA LEU A 150 -14.59 14.53 13.04
C LEU A 150 -13.74 15.76 13.37
N ALA A 151 -14.38 16.87 13.75
CA ALA A 151 -13.70 18.12 14.11
C ALA A 151 -12.81 17.95 15.35
N SER A 152 -13.26 17.22 16.37
CA SER A 152 -12.44 16.93 17.55
C SER A 152 -11.23 16.06 17.21
N GLY A 153 -11.39 15.07 16.33
CA GLY A 153 -10.29 14.26 15.80
C GLY A 153 -9.26 15.10 15.03
N ILE A 154 -9.71 15.97 14.13
CA ILE A 154 -8.84 16.89 13.38
C ILE A 154 -8.11 17.85 14.34
N MET A 155 -8.81 18.40 15.33
CA MET A 155 -8.20 19.29 16.33
C MET A 155 -7.12 18.57 17.16
N ALA A 156 -7.37 17.32 17.56
CA ALA A 156 -6.40 16.50 18.28
C ALA A 156 -5.16 16.18 17.42
N MET A 157 -5.33 15.90 16.13
CA MET A 157 -4.22 15.69 15.18
C MET A 157 -3.40 16.96 14.97
N LEU A 158 -4.04 18.12 14.85
CA LEU A 158 -3.34 19.40 14.71
C LEU A 158 -2.55 19.75 15.98
N LEU A 159 -3.14 19.51 17.15
CA LEU A 159 -2.47 19.74 18.43
C LEU A 159 -1.25 18.82 18.61
N SER A 160 -1.36 17.53 18.26
CA SER A 160 -0.24 16.59 18.35
C SER A 160 0.88 16.94 17.36
N CYS A 161 0.54 17.37 16.15
CA CYS A 161 1.49 17.86 15.16
C CYS A 161 2.24 19.12 15.66
N ALA A 162 1.51 20.08 16.25
CA ALA A 162 2.11 21.28 16.83
C ALA A 162 3.04 20.96 18.01
N MET A 163 2.66 20.01 18.87
CA MET A 163 3.52 19.55 19.97
C MET A 163 4.80 18.87 19.44
N LEU A 164 4.69 18.01 18.44
CA LEU A 164 5.83 17.36 17.80
C LEU A 164 6.78 18.37 17.15
N LEU A 165 6.24 19.33 16.38
CA LEU A 165 7.04 20.40 15.76
C LEU A 165 7.73 21.27 16.82
N GLY A 166 7.04 21.58 17.92
CA GLY A 166 7.63 22.30 19.05
C GLY A 166 8.76 21.53 19.73
N LEU A 167 8.64 20.20 19.85
CA LEU A 167 9.69 19.33 20.37
C LEU A 167 10.89 19.26 19.40
N LEU A 168 10.65 19.10 18.11
CA LEU A 168 11.70 19.09 17.09
C LEU A 168 12.44 20.44 17.03
N PHE A 169 11.73 21.56 17.13
CA PHE A 169 12.33 22.89 17.18
C PHE A 169 13.19 23.09 18.44
N LYS A 170 12.76 22.57 19.58
CA LYS A 170 13.57 22.57 20.80
C LYS A 170 14.82 21.70 20.64
N LEU A 171 14.68 20.52 20.04
CA LEU A 171 15.79 19.61 19.76
C LEU A 171 16.83 20.24 18.82
N ASP A 172 16.36 20.91 17.76
CA ASP A 172 17.22 21.60 16.79
C ASP A 172 18.00 22.76 17.45
N LYS A 173 17.33 23.52 18.32
CA LYS A 173 17.96 24.58 19.12
C LYS A 173 18.99 24.05 20.12
N GLU A 174 18.81 22.83 20.63
CA GLU A 174 19.71 22.20 21.60
C GLU A 174 20.92 21.53 20.92
N ILE A 175 20.74 20.98 19.72
CA ILE A 175 21.82 20.37 18.92
C ILE A 175 22.69 21.42 18.22
N TYR A 176 22.12 22.58 17.85
CA TYR A 176 22.85 23.69 17.24
C TYR A 176 22.90 24.93 18.16
N PRO A 177 23.79 24.98 19.16
CA PRO A 177 24.00 26.20 19.93
C PRO A 177 24.58 27.30 19.01
N ARG A 178 23.70 28.26 18.69
CA ARG A 178 23.91 29.63 18.20
C ARG A 178 25.38 30.02 17.95
N ARG A 179 25.85 29.85 16.71
CA ARG A 179 26.98 30.62 16.19
C ARG A 179 26.46 32.01 15.82
N GLU A 180 27.05 33.06 16.39
CA GLU A 180 26.62 34.43 16.14
C GLU A 180 26.61 34.78 14.65
N PRO A 181 25.61 35.56 14.17
CA PRO A 181 25.56 35.98 12.78
C PRO A 181 26.55 37.12 12.55
N SER A 182 27.73 36.81 12.01
CA SER A 182 28.57 37.83 11.38
C SER A 182 27.91 38.29 10.07
N LEU A 183 27.99 39.61 9.88
CA LEU A 183 27.27 40.44 8.91
C LEU A 183 27.70 40.21 7.45
N SER A 184 27.45 39.01 6.90
CA SER A 184 27.62 38.73 5.46
C SER A 184 26.64 37.71 4.86
N ASN A 185 25.58 37.34 5.58
CA ASN A 185 24.66 36.27 5.17
C ASN A 185 23.31 36.79 4.64
N LEU A 186 23.33 37.79 3.76
CA LEU A 186 22.19 38.09 2.88
C LEU A 186 22.21 37.19 1.63
N GLN A 187 22.57 35.92 1.80
CA GLN A 187 22.39 34.89 0.79
C GLN A 187 21.10 34.17 1.14
N ILE A 188 19.99 34.83 0.78
CA ILE A 188 18.62 34.33 0.85
C ILE A 188 18.60 32.83 0.56
N TYR A 189 18.11 32.05 1.54
CA TYR A 189 17.88 30.61 1.52
C TYR A 189 17.81 30.02 0.09
N LYS A 190 18.95 29.59 -0.46
CA LYS A 190 18.98 28.77 -1.68
C LYS A 190 18.48 27.38 -1.29
N PHE A 191 17.16 27.21 -1.18
CA PHE A 191 16.58 25.88 -1.13
C PHE A 191 17.03 25.14 -2.39
N GLN A 192 17.73 24.02 -2.20
CA GLN A 192 18.00 23.12 -3.30
C GLN A 192 16.65 22.62 -3.85
N LEU A 193 16.50 22.58 -5.18
CA LEU A 193 15.27 22.17 -5.86
C LEU A 193 14.69 20.84 -5.32
N ALA A 194 15.56 19.89 -4.95
CA ALA A 194 15.18 18.62 -4.33
C ALA A 194 14.46 18.77 -2.98
N GLU A 195 14.83 19.75 -2.16
CA GLU A 195 14.21 20.00 -0.85
C GLU A 195 12.77 20.49 -1.00
N VAL A 196 12.57 21.48 -1.90
CA VAL A 196 11.24 22.01 -2.22
C VAL A 196 10.37 20.89 -2.78
N LEU A 197 10.92 20.08 -3.69
CA LEU A 197 10.19 18.98 -4.29
C LEU A 197 9.77 17.94 -3.24
N ALA A 198 10.64 17.56 -2.30
CA ALA A 198 10.28 16.61 -1.24
C ALA A 198 9.10 17.12 -0.40
N VAL A 199 9.10 18.40 -0.01
CA VAL A 199 7.97 19.02 0.72
C VAL A 199 6.70 19.04 -0.13
N VAL A 200 6.80 19.41 -1.41
CA VAL A 200 5.68 19.43 -2.34
C VAL A 200 5.08 18.04 -2.51
N VAL A 201 5.91 17.00 -2.66
CA VAL A 201 5.47 15.60 -2.75
C VAL A 201 4.65 15.23 -1.52
N MET A 202 5.12 15.55 -0.31
CA MET A 202 4.37 15.27 0.92
C MET A 202 3.02 15.99 0.96
N VAL A 203 2.97 17.28 0.59
CA VAL A 203 1.73 18.05 0.55
C VAL A 203 0.74 17.45 -0.46
N VAL A 204 1.22 17.09 -1.66
CA VAL A 204 0.37 16.48 -2.69
C VAL A 204 -0.20 15.14 -2.24
N ILE A 205 0.60 14.30 -1.58
CA ILE A 205 0.12 13.01 -1.05
C ILE A 205 -0.95 13.21 0.03
N VAL A 206 -0.72 14.14 0.97
CA VAL A 206 -1.70 14.45 2.03
C VAL A 206 -3.02 14.95 1.44
N LEU A 207 -2.95 15.84 0.44
CA LEU A 207 -4.14 16.32 -0.27
C LEU A 207 -4.82 15.20 -1.07
N SER A 208 -4.05 14.30 -1.68
CA SER A 208 -4.54 13.14 -2.42
C SER A 208 -5.36 12.20 -1.54
N MET A 209 -4.94 11.96 -0.29
CA MET A 209 -5.68 11.11 0.65
C MET A 209 -7.06 11.65 1.01
N GLY A 210 -7.32 12.95 0.81
CA GLY A 210 -8.64 13.55 0.99
C GLY A 210 -9.63 13.26 -0.14
N SER A 211 -9.18 12.73 -1.28
CA SER A 211 -10.02 12.47 -2.46
C SER A 211 -10.12 10.97 -2.73
N SER A 212 -11.34 10.44 -2.69
CA SER A 212 -11.60 9.01 -2.97
C SER A 212 -11.14 8.57 -4.36
N SER A 213 -11.15 9.46 -5.36
CA SER A 213 -10.71 9.12 -6.72
C SER A 213 -9.18 9.14 -6.85
N LEU A 214 -8.49 10.03 -6.14
CA LEU A 214 -7.03 10.11 -6.19
C LEU A 214 -6.38 8.98 -5.39
N VAL A 215 -7.09 8.44 -4.39
CA VAL A 215 -6.67 7.24 -3.66
C VAL A 215 -6.59 6.01 -4.58
N GLU A 216 -7.46 5.88 -5.58
CA GLU A 216 -7.38 4.80 -6.58
C GLU A 216 -6.18 4.96 -7.53
N GLU A 217 -5.69 6.20 -7.70
CA GLU A 217 -4.55 6.54 -8.56
C GLU A 217 -3.25 6.75 -7.77
N GLU A 218 -3.23 6.39 -6.48
CA GLU A 218 -2.09 6.62 -5.58
C GLU A 218 -0.79 6.01 -6.12
N GLN A 219 -0.88 4.82 -6.72
CA GLN A 219 0.24 4.14 -7.38
C GLN A 219 0.95 5.06 -8.41
N TYR A 220 0.18 5.76 -9.24
CA TYR A 220 0.71 6.62 -10.30
C TYR A 220 1.40 7.84 -9.70
N LEU A 221 0.81 8.41 -8.65
CA LEU A 221 1.38 9.53 -7.92
C LEU A 221 2.78 9.17 -7.38
N TRP A 222 2.90 8.03 -6.70
CA TRP A 222 4.20 7.58 -6.15
C TRP A 222 5.25 7.36 -7.23
N HIS A 223 4.94 6.64 -8.31
CA HIS A 223 5.90 6.41 -9.38
C HIS A 223 6.32 7.71 -10.08
N PHE A 224 5.38 8.63 -10.32
CA PHE A 224 5.66 9.90 -10.96
C PHE A 224 6.52 10.81 -10.08
N MET A 225 6.14 10.96 -8.80
CA MET A 225 6.85 11.81 -7.85
C MET A 225 8.26 11.26 -7.57
N THR A 226 8.40 9.95 -7.36
CA THR A 226 9.70 9.31 -7.14
C THR A 226 10.61 9.46 -8.37
N SER A 227 10.09 9.25 -9.58
CA SER A 227 10.85 9.44 -10.82
C SER A 227 11.29 10.89 -11.00
N THR A 228 10.42 11.85 -10.69
CA THR A 228 10.72 13.28 -10.80
C THR A 228 11.79 13.69 -9.79
N PHE A 229 11.70 13.15 -8.56
CA PHE A 229 12.68 13.39 -7.51
C PHE A 229 14.09 12.93 -7.90
N PHE A 230 14.25 11.69 -8.38
CA PHE A 230 15.57 11.21 -8.83
C PHE A 230 16.08 11.92 -10.10
N LEU A 231 15.19 12.39 -10.99
CA LEU A 231 15.59 13.23 -12.13
C LEU A 231 16.06 14.63 -11.70
N VAL A 232 15.48 15.19 -10.64
CA VAL A 232 15.96 16.44 -10.04
C VAL A 232 17.35 16.23 -9.41
N LEU A 233 17.57 15.14 -8.68
CA LEU A 233 18.90 14.79 -8.17
C LEU A 233 19.91 14.60 -9.31
N LEU A 234 19.52 13.96 -10.41
CA LEU A 234 20.36 13.83 -11.62
C LEU A 234 20.70 15.20 -12.22
N ARG A 235 19.72 16.10 -12.32
CA ARG A 235 19.96 17.45 -12.82
C ARG A 235 20.92 18.21 -11.92
N GLN A 236 20.76 18.10 -10.59
CA GLN A 236 21.62 18.75 -9.62
C GLN A 236 23.06 18.22 -9.70
N THR A 237 23.26 16.91 -9.83
CA THR A 237 24.60 16.34 -10.00
C THR A 237 25.25 16.82 -11.29
N ILE A 238 24.54 16.79 -12.42
CA ILE A 238 25.05 17.31 -13.71
C ILE A 238 25.39 18.81 -13.62
N GLN A 239 24.55 19.61 -12.96
CA GLN A 239 24.78 21.05 -12.81
C GLN A 239 25.98 21.37 -11.91
N SER A 240 26.17 20.59 -10.85
CA SER A 240 27.37 20.67 -10.01
C SER A 240 28.64 20.36 -10.80
N THR A 241 28.56 19.47 -11.78
CA THR A 241 29.70 19.08 -12.61
C THR A 241 30.06 20.13 -13.68
N LYS A 242 29.08 20.88 -14.21
CA LYS A 242 29.30 21.88 -15.26
C LYS A 242 30.12 23.11 -14.83
N GLY A 243 30.42 23.27 -13.54
CA GLY A 243 31.33 24.31 -13.03
C GLY A 243 32.81 24.05 -13.31
N GLY A 244 33.18 22.88 -13.85
CA GLY A 244 34.51 22.58 -14.40
C GLY A 244 34.35 21.89 -15.75
N ASP A 245 35.15 22.31 -16.74
CA ASP A 245 35.03 21.88 -18.14
C ASP A 245 34.80 20.37 -18.33
N LEU A 246 33.76 20.02 -19.10
CA LEU A 246 33.39 18.66 -19.49
C LEU A 246 34.55 17.91 -20.19
N SER A 247 35.52 18.63 -20.77
CA SER A 247 36.74 18.08 -21.38
C SER A 247 37.77 17.60 -20.34
N ASN A 248 37.73 18.10 -19.10
CA ASN A 248 38.64 17.70 -18.02
C ASN A 248 38.18 16.43 -17.27
N LEU A 249 36.92 15.99 -17.45
CA LEU A 249 36.39 14.74 -16.90
C LEU A 249 37.02 13.49 -17.54
N LEU A 250 37.38 13.59 -18.82
CA LEU A 250 38.06 12.49 -19.53
C LEU A 250 39.56 12.47 -19.24
N ASN A 251 40.17 13.58 -18.82
CA ASN A 251 41.63 13.76 -18.88
C ASN A 251 42.33 14.22 -17.58
N SER A 252 41.67 14.56 -16.46
CA SER A 252 42.42 14.94 -15.24
C SER A 252 41.74 14.66 -13.89
N SER A 253 42.58 14.23 -12.94
CA SER A 253 42.31 13.93 -11.51
C SER A 253 41.54 12.62 -11.22
N MET A 254 42.33 11.56 -10.99
CA MET A 254 41.92 10.18 -10.69
C MET A 254 40.91 10.03 -9.52
N GLY A 255 40.77 11.03 -8.64
CA GLY A 255 39.94 10.95 -7.43
C GLY A 255 38.54 11.58 -7.54
N ASN A 256 38.41 12.75 -8.19
CA ASN A 256 37.14 13.49 -8.20
C ASN A 256 36.22 13.10 -9.37
N GLY A 257 36.79 12.83 -10.55
CA GLY A 257 36.03 12.36 -11.71
C GLY A 257 35.32 11.03 -11.45
N ASN A 258 36.02 10.09 -10.78
CA ASN A 258 35.48 8.78 -10.47
C ASN A 258 34.23 8.85 -9.56
N ARG A 259 34.24 9.74 -8.55
CA ARG A 259 33.09 9.95 -7.64
C ARG A 259 31.85 10.43 -8.38
N THR A 260 32.00 11.43 -9.25
CA THR A 260 30.87 11.94 -10.05
C THR A 260 30.34 10.92 -11.05
N CYS A 261 31.22 10.11 -11.65
CA CYS A 261 30.82 9.01 -12.52
C CYS A 261 29.98 7.97 -11.76
N ILE A 262 30.42 7.57 -10.57
CA ILE A 262 29.68 6.62 -9.70
C ILE A 262 28.31 7.20 -9.31
N GLN A 263 28.21 8.49 -9.01
CA GLN A 263 26.92 9.16 -8.73
C GLN A 263 25.98 9.16 -9.95
N LEU A 264 26.50 9.46 -11.14
CA LEU A 264 25.69 9.44 -12.36
C LEU A 264 25.23 8.02 -12.71
N CYS A 265 26.13 7.04 -12.58
CA CYS A 265 25.81 5.62 -12.79
C CYS A 265 24.76 5.12 -11.79
N SER A 266 24.88 5.46 -10.50
CA SER A 266 23.91 5.06 -9.48
C SER A 266 22.52 5.65 -9.75
N ILE A 267 22.41 6.95 -10.07
CA ILE A 267 21.11 7.54 -10.42
C ILE A 267 20.54 6.94 -11.72
N ALA A 268 21.38 6.67 -12.73
CA ALA A 268 20.92 6.03 -13.95
C ALA A 268 20.35 4.64 -13.68
N VAL A 269 21.02 3.83 -12.85
CA VAL A 269 20.52 2.52 -12.40
C VAL A 269 19.19 2.66 -11.67
N ILE A 270 19.03 3.66 -10.78
CA ILE A 270 17.77 3.91 -10.07
C ILE A 270 16.64 4.27 -11.04
N VAL A 271 16.88 5.17 -12.00
CA VAL A 271 15.85 5.60 -12.95
C VAL A 271 15.44 4.45 -13.88
N ILE A 272 16.39 3.66 -14.38
CA ILE A 272 16.10 2.50 -15.25
C ILE A 272 15.29 1.45 -14.50
N SER A 273 15.73 1.07 -13.30
CA SER A 273 15.00 0.11 -12.47
C SER A 273 13.60 0.62 -12.08
N LEU A 274 13.43 1.92 -11.83
CA LEU A 274 12.12 2.50 -11.50
C LEU A 274 11.16 2.47 -12.70
N ARG A 275 11.69 2.63 -13.93
CA ARG A 275 10.91 2.48 -15.16
C ARG A 275 10.45 1.03 -15.35
N ILE A 276 11.33 0.06 -15.09
CA ILE A 276 10.99 -1.37 -15.18
C ILE A 276 9.93 -1.73 -14.12
N LEU A 277 10.14 -1.32 -12.86
CA LEU A 277 9.23 -1.60 -11.75
C LEU A 277 7.84 -0.97 -11.94
N ARG A 278 7.78 0.25 -12.50
CA ARG A 278 6.49 0.87 -12.85
C ARG A 278 5.69 0.04 -13.84
N GLY A 279 6.36 -0.59 -14.81
CA GLY A 279 5.71 -1.44 -15.80
C GLY A 279 5.41 -2.87 -15.30
N TRP A 280 5.83 -3.22 -14.10
CA TRP A 280 5.76 -4.61 -13.63
C TRP A 280 4.32 -5.05 -13.34
N HIS A 281 3.63 -4.28 -12.49
CA HIS A 281 2.19 -4.38 -12.25
C HIS A 281 1.54 -3.01 -12.45
N GLN A 282 0.67 -2.86 -13.44
CA GLN A 282 -0.14 -1.66 -13.61
C GLN A 282 -1.51 -1.89 -12.97
N GLY A 283 -1.74 -1.22 -11.84
CA GLY A 283 -3.02 -1.21 -11.15
C GLY A 283 -3.96 -0.12 -11.67
N GLY A 284 -5.22 -0.17 -11.21
CA GLY A 284 -6.25 0.84 -11.52
C GLY A 284 -7.13 0.47 -12.71
N VAL A 285 -8.45 0.65 -12.54
CA VAL A 285 -9.48 0.25 -13.52
C VAL A 285 -9.27 0.94 -14.88
N ASN A 286 -8.87 2.21 -14.86
CA ASN A 286 -8.64 3.03 -16.06
C ASN A 286 -7.48 2.53 -16.95
N TRP A 287 -6.53 1.80 -16.37
CA TRP A 287 -5.25 1.45 -17.01
C TRP A 287 -5.09 -0.04 -17.28
N THR A 288 -6.14 -0.83 -17.04
CA THR A 288 -6.19 -2.29 -17.25
C THR A 288 -5.84 -2.75 -18.66
N HIS A 289 -5.96 -1.86 -19.66
CA HIS A 289 -5.67 -2.12 -21.07
C HIS A 289 -4.17 -2.04 -21.40
N LEU A 290 -3.34 -1.47 -20.53
CA LEU A 290 -1.91 -1.36 -20.76
C LEU A 290 -1.19 -2.70 -20.49
N PRO A 291 -0.09 -2.98 -21.23
CA PRO A 291 0.63 -4.22 -21.07
C PRO A 291 1.40 -4.27 -19.73
N ASP A 292 1.12 -5.30 -18.94
CA ASP A 292 1.86 -5.63 -17.71
C ASP A 292 3.00 -6.58 -18.00
N ILE A 293 4.21 -6.30 -17.48
CA ILE A 293 5.36 -7.21 -17.62
C ILE A 293 5.06 -8.54 -16.92
N SER A 294 4.39 -8.53 -15.76
CA SER A 294 4.01 -9.75 -15.04
C SER A 294 3.13 -10.67 -15.88
N LYS A 295 2.03 -10.14 -16.45
CA LYS A 295 1.14 -10.89 -17.36
C LYS A 295 1.86 -11.34 -18.62
N SER A 296 2.76 -10.51 -19.16
CA SER A 296 3.58 -10.90 -20.32
C SER A 296 4.51 -12.07 -19.98
N LEU A 297 5.06 -12.11 -18.76
CA LEU A 297 5.92 -13.19 -18.29
C LEU A 297 5.11 -14.48 -18.04
N GLU A 298 3.88 -14.35 -17.53
CA GLU A 298 2.94 -15.47 -17.39
C GLU A 298 2.58 -16.09 -18.74
N MET A 299 2.30 -15.25 -19.76
CA MET A 299 2.04 -15.71 -21.13
C MET A 299 3.26 -16.35 -21.80
N ALA A 300 4.47 -15.90 -21.47
CA ALA A 300 5.72 -16.46 -22.00
C ALA A 300 6.05 -17.86 -21.45
N GLY A 301 5.31 -18.35 -20.45
CA GLY A 301 5.40 -19.70 -19.92
C GLY A 301 6.35 -19.87 -18.74
N SER A 302 6.25 -21.04 -18.09
CA SER A 302 6.92 -21.35 -16.83
C SER A 302 8.45 -21.37 -16.91
N SER A 303 9.03 -21.68 -18.06
CA SER A 303 10.49 -21.67 -18.25
C SER A 303 11.08 -20.27 -18.11
N CYS A 304 10.40 -19.26 -18.68
CA CYS A 304 10.83 -17.86 -18.57
C CYS A 304 10.76 -17.39 -17.12
N ILE A 305 9.64 -17.65 -16.43
CA ILE A 305 9.47 -17.31 -15.01
C ILE A 305 10.62 -17.93 -14.18
N LYS A 306 10.90 -19.23 -14.38
CA LYS A 306 11.96 -19.93 -13.65
C LYS A 306 13.34 -19.33 -13.90
N SER A 307 13.67 -18.91 -15.12
CA SER A 307 14.92 -18.21 -15.42
C SER A 307 15.03 -16.87 -14.69
N PHE A 308 13.96 -16.07 -14.67
CA PHE A 308 13.91 -14.80 -13.95
C PHE A 308 14.01 -14.99 -12.42
N GLN A 309 13.37 -16.03 -11.87
CA GLN A 309 13.50 -16.39 -10.46
C GLN A 309 14.95 -16.75 -10.11
N LEU A 310 15.58 -17.65 -10.86
CA LEU A 310 16.97 -18.05 -10.61
C LEU A 310 17.92 -16.85 -10.71
N LEU A 311 17.73 -16.01 -11.71
CA LEU A 311 18.51 -14.78 -11.87
C LEU A 311 18.34 -13.86 -10.66
N SER A 312 17.12 -13.66 -10.17
CA SER A 312 16.86 -12.80 -9.01
C SER A 312 17.55 -13.30 -7.74
N VAL A 313 17.53 -14.61 -7.47
CA VAL A 313 18.18 -15.20 -6.29
C VAL A 313 19.70 -15.04 -6.38
N VAL A 314 20.28 -15.34 -7.55
CA VAL A 314 21.73 -15.17 -7.78
C VAL A 314 22.14 -13.70 -7.64
N LEU A 315 21.32 -12.77 -8.14
CA LEU A 315 21.57 -11.33 -7.98
C LEU A 315 21.53 -10.89 -6.51
N VAL A 316 20.56 -11.35 -5.72
CA VAL A 316 20.48 -11.00 -4.29
C VAL A 316 21.68 -11.57 -3.53
N ILE A 317 22.10 -12.80 -3.82
CA ILE A 317 23.29 -13.40 -3.20
C ILE A 317 24.55 -12.61 -3.58
N SER A 318 24.75 -12.29 -4.86
CA SER A 318 25.95 -11.57 -5.29
C SER A 318 26.03 -10.15 -4.71
N LEU A 319 24.89 -9.44 -4.64
CA LEU A 319 24.81 -8.12 -3.99
C LEU A 319 25.06 -8.19 -2.49
N CYS A 320 24.57 -9.25 -1.81
CA CYS A 320 24.82 -9.49 -0.39
C CYS A 320 26.31 -9.67 -0.11
N LEU A 321 26.98 -10.55 -0.86
CA LEU A 321 28.43 -10.76 -0.75
C LEU A 321 29.20 -9.47 -1.03
N TYR A 322 28.82 -8.75 -2.10
CA TYR A 322 29.50 -7.51 -2.47
C TYR A 322 29.35 -6.41 -1.40
N ALA A 323 28.15 -6.21 -0.87
CA ALA A 323 27.90 -5.18 0.15
C ALA A 323 28.58 -5.52 1.48
N LEU A 324 28.55 -6.79 1.92
CA LEU A 324 29.21 -7.22 3.15
C LEU A 324 30.74 -7.19 3.02
N SER A 325 31.29 -7.61 1.88
CA SER A 325 32.74 -7.53 1.61
C SER A 325 33.25 -6.10 1.39
N SER A 326 32.37 -5.18 1.00
CA SER A 326 32.65 -3.75 0.92
C SER A 326 32.70 -3.08 2.29
N LEU A 327 32.32 -3.74 3.39
CA LEU A 327 32.59 -3.22 4.73
C LEU A 327 34.11 -3.24 4.94
N TRP A 328 34.67 -2.09 5.31
CA TRP A 328 36.11 -1.82 5.24
C TRP A 328 36.99 -2.69 6.16
N SER A 329 36.37 -3.52 7.01
CA SER A 329 37.09 -4.44 7.87
C SER A 329 36.94 -5.90 7.41
N LYS A 330 38.06 -6.51 7.01
CA LYS A 330 38.16 -7.96 6.75
C LYS A 330 38.32 -8.74 8.06
N SER A 331 37.48 -8.45 9.05
CA SER A 331 37.48 -9.21 10.29
C SER A 331 36.92 -10.60 10.07
N TYR A 332 37.50 -11.58 10.78
CA TYR A 332 37.03 -12.96 10.77
C TYR A 332 35.51 -13.05 11.02
N ILE A 333 34.97 -12.19 11.89
CA ILE A 333 33.54 -12.16 12.18
C ILE A 333 32.69 -11.74 10.97
N ILE A 334 33.12 -10.75 10.19
CA ILE A 334 32.39 -10.32 8.98
C ILE A 334 32.41 -11.44 7.93
N ILE A 335 33.52 -12.17 7.80
CA ILE A 335 33.63 -13.33 6.91
C ILE A 335 32.67 -14.45 7.35
N VAL A 336 32.53 -14.70 8.67
CA VAL A 336 31.57 -15.68 9.20
C VAL A 336 30.13 -15.25 8.89
N ILE A 337 29.81 -13.96 9.07
CA ILE A 337 28.49 -13.42 8.72
C ILE A 337 28.23 -13.58 7.22
N GLU A 338 29.17 -13.19 6.36
CA GLU A 338 29.07 -13.33 4.90
C GLU A 338 28.82 -14.80 4.49
N LEU A 339 29.58 -15.74 5.03
CA LEU A 339 29.42 -17.17 4.75
C LEU A 339 28.05 -17.71 5.22
N SER A 340 27.54 -17.22 6.35
CA SER A 340 26.23 -17.62 6.86
C SER A 340 25.08 -17.13 5.97
N TYR A 341 25.17 -15.90 5.44
CA TYR A 341 24.21 -15.37 4.46
C TYR A 341 24.34 -16.04 3.10
N LEU A 342 25.54 -16.42 2.68
CA LEU A 342 25.75 -17.26 1.49
C LEU A 342 25.05 -18.62 1.65
N CYS A 343 25.22 -19.28 2.79
CA CYS A 343 24.54 -20.53 3.10
C CYS A 343 23.02 -20.37 3.05
N ALA A 344 22.48 -19.33 3.69
CA ALA A 344 21.05 -19.02 3.65
C ALA A 344 20.54 -18.80 2.21
N GLY A 345 21.29 -18.03 1.41
CA GLY A 345 20.96 -17.78 0.00
C GLY A 345 20.98 -19.06 -0.85
N LEU A 346 21.96 -19.94 -0.66
CA LEU A 346 22.02 -21.23 -1.36
C LEU A 346 20.87 -22.16 -0.97
N LEU A 347 20.42 -22.14 0.29
CA LEU A 347 19.23 -22.88 0.72
C LEU A 347 17.95 -22.36 0.04
N VAL A 348 17.78 -21.04 -0.06
CA VAL A 348 16.68 -20.42 -0.82
C VAL A 348 16.76 -20.82 -2.30
N LEU A 349 17.95 -20.78 -2.90
CA LEU A 349 18.14 -21.19 -4.30
C LEU A 349 17.77 -22.67 -4.51
N GLN A 350 18.19 -23.56 -3.61
CA GLN A 350 17.83 -24.97 -3.65
C GLN A 350 16.32 -25.18 -3.52
N TYR A 351 15.66 -24.40 -2.65
CA TYR A 351 14.21 -24.43 -2.49
C TYR A 351 13.49 -24.02 -3.78
N VAL A 352 13.90 -22.90 -4.40
CA VAL A 352 13.32 -22.40 -5.65
C VAL A 352 13.50 -23.41 -6.80
N ILE A 353 14.69 -24.02 -6.93
CA ILE A 353 14.96 -25.02 -7.99
C ILE A 353 14.04 -26.24 -7.86
N LYS A 354 13.86 -26.73 -6.62
CA LYS A 354 13.18 -27.99 -6.31
C LYS A 354 11.65 -27.85 -6.29
N TYR A 355 11.14 -26.80 -5.63
CA TYR A 355 9.71 -26.67 -5.33
C TYR A 355 8.98 -25.64 -6.20
N GLN A 356 9.58 -24.51 -6.56
CA GLN A 356 8.91 -23.43 -7.30
C GLN A 356 9.04 -23.53 -8.83
N GLY A 357 8.63 -24.65 -9.44
CA GLY A 357 8.57 -24.74 -10.90
C GLY A 357 8.78 -26.12 -11.51
N SER A 358 8.71 -27.18 -10.71
CA SER A 358 8.51 -28.53 -11.24
C SER A 358 7.04 -28.87 -11.00
N GLY A 359 6.29 -29.29 -12.03
CA GLY A 359 4.95 -29.86 -11.88
C GLY A 359 4.94 -31.21 -11.16
N ILE A 360 5.96 -31.47 -10.35
CA ILE A 360 6.10 -32.63 -9.50
C ILE A 360 5.38 -32.25 -8.21
N ALA A 361 4.25 -32.92 -7.96
CA ALA A 361 3.59 -32.92 -6.67
C ALA A 361 4.53 -33.52 -5.63
N ALA A 362 5.51 -32.73 -5.17
CA ALA A 362 6.15 -32.98 -3.89
C ALA A 362 5.04 -32.96 -2.85
N SER A 363 5.13 -33.83 -1.83
CA SER A 363 4.18 -33.76 -0.74
C SER A 363 4.21 -32.33 -0.17
N ASP A 364 3.06 -31.65 -0.10
CA ASP A 364 2.98 -30.25 0.40
C ASP A 364 3.65 -30.11 1.77
N ASN A 365 3.69 -31.20 2.53
CA ASN A 365 4.35 -31.31 3.82
C ASN A 365 5.87 -31.13 3.75
N ASP A 366 6.55 -31.68 2.74
CA ASP A 366 8.02 -31.56 2.63
C ASP A 366 8.43 -30.15 2.20
N ALA A 367 7.65 -29.53 1.30
CA ALA A 367 7.88 -28.17 0.84
C ALA A 367 7.64 -27.14 1.96
N SER A 368 6.54 -27.30 2.70
CA SER A 368 6.22 -26.44 3.83
C SER A 368 7.21 -26.60 4.99
N LEU A 369 7.66 -27.83 5.28
CA LEU A 369 8.70 -28.09 6.28
C LEU A 369 10.03 -27.45 5.89
N ALA A 370 10.47 -27.62 4.64
CA ALA A 370 11.70 -27.00 4.14
C ALA A 370 11.63 -25.46 4.23
N ALA A 371 10.51 -24.85 3.83
CA ALA A 371 10.32 -23.40 3.93
C ALA A 371 10.36 -22.91 5.39
N ARG A 372 9.73 -23.64 6.32
CA ARG A 372 9.74 -23.30 7.76
C ARG A 372 11.16 -23.37 8.36
N LEU A 373 11.96 -24.35 7.96
CA LEU A 373 13.35 -24.46 8.39
C LEU A 373 14.20 -23.30 7.87
N ILE A 374 14.07 -22.96 6.58
CA ILE A 374 14.80 -21.82 5.98
C ILE A 374 14.36 -20.51 6.64
N TYR A 375 13.07 -20.34 6.88
CA TYR A 375 12.51 -19.20 7.61
C TYR A 375 13.13 -19.06 9.00
N ALA A 376 13.11 -20.13 9.81
CA ALA A 376 13.68 -20.13 11.14
C ALA A 376 15.18 -19.80 11.11
N PHE A 377 15.92 -20.36 10.15
CA PHE A 377 17.34 -20.08 9.98
C PHE A 377 17.61 -18.60 9.64
N LEU A 378 16.85 -18.01 8.72
CA LEU A 378 16.97 -16.59 8.35
C LEU A 378 16.63 -15.65 9.51
N VAL A 379 15.57 -15.96 10.28
CA VAL A 379 15.20 -15.16 11.45
C VAL A 379 16.27 -15.25 12.53
N MET A 380 16.79 -16.45 12.82
CA MET A 380 17.88 -16.61 13.79
C MET A 380 19.16 -15.90 13.34
N LEU A 381 19.48 -15.94 12.05
CA LEU A 381 20.65 -15.26 11.50
C LEU A 381 20.54 -13.73 11.58
N THR A 382 19.39 -13.17 11.17
CA THR A 382 19.15 -11.72 11.22
C THR A 382 19.11 -11.21 12.65
N THR A 383 18.35 -11.84 13.54
CA THR A 383 18.28 -11.45 14.96
C THR A 383 19.63 -11.64 15.66
N GLY A 384 20.34 -12.73 15.40
CA GLY A 384 21.66 -12.99 15.95
C GLY A 384 22.69 -11.93 15.53
N THR A 385 22.68 -11.50 14.27
CA THR A 385 23.60 -10.44 13.80
C THR A 385 23.24 -9.06 14.34
N VAL A 386 21.95 -8.71 14.42
CA VAL A 386 21.49 -7.44 15.02
C VAL A 386 21.93 -7.35 16.47
N ILE A 387 21.67 -8.40 17.25
CA ILE A 387 22.07 -8.47 18.67
C ILE A 387 23.59 -8.46 18.77
N ALA A 388 24.33 -9.26 18.01
CA ALA A 388 25.79 -9.31 18.15
C ALA A 388 26.50 -8.03 17.64
N SER A 389 25.89 -7.23 16.76
CA SER A 389 26.54 -6.12 16.06
C SER A 389 27.28 -5.11 16.96
N PRO A 390 26.74 -4.66 18.12
CA PRO A 390 27.44 -3.69 18.98
C PRO A 390 28.70 -4.30 19.63
N TRP A 391 28.65 -5.58 20.00
CA TRP A 391 29.77 -6.29 20.62
C TRP A 391 30.85 -6.66 19.60
N VAL A 392 30.44 -7.14 18.42
CA VAL A 392 31.34 -7.58 17.34
C VAL A 392 32.31 -6.48 16.94
N LEU A 393 31.81 -5.26 16.76
CA LEU A 393 32.64 -4.11 16.38
C LEU A 393 33.46 -3.59 17.56
N SER A 394 32.95 -3.68 18.80
CA SER A 394 33.69 -3.28 20.00
C SER A 394 34.91 -4.18 20.26
N PHE A 395 34.77 -5.50 20.07
CA PHE A 395 35.89 -6.45 20.24
C PHE A 395 36.97 -6.25 19.17
N GLN A 396 36.58 -5.82 17.98
CA GLN A 396 37.50 -5.59 16.87
C GLN A 396 38.51 -4.47 17.14
N ASN A 397 38.05 -3.35 17.71
CA ASN A 397 38.94 -2.22 18.04
C ASN A 397 39.89 -2.56 19.21
N SER A 398 39.44 -3.41 20.15
CA SER A 398 40.28 -3.83 21.28
C SER A 398 41.53 -4.64 20.90
N HIS A 399 41.49 -5.36 19.77
CA HIS A 399 42.63 -6.14 19.28
C HIS A 399 43.62 -5.32 18.45
N THR A 400 43.18 -4.23 17.81
CA THR A 400 44.07 -3.27 17.13
C THR A 400 44.74 -2.31 18.12
N ASP A 401 44.12 -2.05 19.27
CA ASP A 401 44.62 -1.07 20.27
C ASP A 401 45.76 -1.58 21.16
N LEU A 402 46.14 -2.87 21.11
CA LEU A 402 47.31 -3.37 21.83
C LEU A 402 48.65 -2.94 21.17
N GLN A 403 48.60 -2.28 20.01
CA GLN A 403 49.80 -1.90 19.25
C GLN A 403 50.05 -0.38 19.18
N ASP A 404 49.04 0.46 19.47
CA ASP A 404 49.19 1.92 19.51
C ASP A 404 48.77 2.47 20.88
N LEU A 405 49.62 2.25 21.88
CA LEU A 405 49.51 2.98 23.12
C LEU A 405 49.88 4.46 22.86
N THR A 406 49.00 5.37 23.29
CA THR A 406 49.18 6.83 23.39
C THR A 406 48.77 7.69 22.19
N SER A 407 47.47 8.01 22.06
CA SER A 407 46.97 9.40 22.17
C SER A 407 45.46 9.53 21.88
N ASN A 408 44.76 10.21 22.79
CA ASN A 408 43.43 10.83 22.63
C ASN A 408 42.18 9.92 22.52
N PHE A 409 41.92 9.13 23.56
CA PHE A 409 40.61 8.53 23.84
C PHE A 409 39.63 9.57 24.40
N GLN A 410 38.39 9.66 23.85
CA GLN A 410 37.19 9.09 24.52
C GLN A 410 35.80 9.48 23.97
N SER A 411 35.63 10.41 23.01
CA SER A 411 34.27 10.78 22.55
C SER A 411 33.98 10.59 21.05
N MET A 412 34.99 10.57 20.18
CA MET A 412 34.77 10.46 18.73
C MET A 412 34.62 9.00 18.25
N ASP A 413 35.21 8.03 18.95
CA ASP A 413 35.17 6.60 18.57
C ASP A 413 33.80 5.94 18.83
N LEU A 414 33.09 6.34 19.88
CA LEU A 414 31.80 5.71 20.21
C LEU A 414 30.72 6.03 19.17
N SER A 415 30.67 7.26 18.67
CA SER A 415 29.72 7.64 17.62
C SER A 415 29.99 6.91 16.31
N LEU A 416 31.27 6.67 15.98
CA LEU A 416 31.66 5.93 14.79
C LEU A 416 31.32 4.45 14.93
N LEU A 417 31.61 3.86 16.10
CA LEU A 417 31.25 2.48 16.45
C LEU A 417 29.73 2.24 16.37
N ILE A 418 28.93 3.16 16.90
CA ILE A 418 27.47 3.11 16.82
C ILE A 418 27.01 3.20 15.35
N LYS A 419 27.62 4.08 14.55
CA LYS A 419 27.28 4.22 13.13
C LYS A 419 27.59 2.94 12.34
N ASP A 420 28.76 2.34 12.57
CA ASP A 420 29.18 1.12 11.88
C ASP A 420 28.34 -0.10 12.29
N SER A 421 27.96 -0.19 13.57
CA SER A 421 27.08 -1.26 14.06
C SER A 421 25.65 -1.13 13.54
N LEU A 422 25.10 0.09 13.50
CA LEU A 422 23.81 0.35 12.88
C LEU A 422 23.83 0.07 11.37
N PHE A 423 24.91 0.40 10.68
CA PHE A 423 25.06 0.12 9.25
C PHE A 423 25.15 -1.39 8.98
N LEU A 424 25.94 -2.13 9.76
CA LEU A 424 26.01 -3.59 9.68
C LEU A 424 24.65 -4.22 9.96
N SER A 425 24.01 -3.84 11.06
CA SER A 425 22.68 -4.32 11.47
C SER A 425 21.61 -4.01 10.42
N GLY A 426 21.62 -2.81 9.83
CA GLY A 426 20.69 -2.44 8.78
C GLY A 426 20.90 -3.26 7.52
N THR A 427 22.16 -3.46 7.14
CA THR A 427 22.53 -4.25 5.95
C THR A 427 22.12 -5.72 6.10
N THR A 428 22.41 -6.35 7.24
CA THR A 428 22.03 -7.75 7.51
C THR A 428 20.51 -7.93 7.58
N TYR A 429 19.80 -6.97 8.18
CA TYR A 429 18.34 -6.96 8.19
C TYR A 429 17.75 -6.86 6.78
N MET A 430 18.26 -5.92 5.96
CA MET A 430 17.81 -5.74 4.58
C MET A 430 17.99 -7.00 3.73
N PHE A 431 19.17 -7.62 3.75
CA PHE A 431 19.41 -8.85 2.99
C PHE A 431 18.60 -10.03 3.54
N GLY A 432 18.45 -10.14 4.85
CA GLY A 432 17.60 -11.16 5.47
C GLY A 432 16.14 -11.03 5.06
N TRP A 433 15.63 -9.80 5.00
CA TRP A 433 14.29 -9.51 4.51
C TRP A 433 14.16 -9.85 3.02
N CYS A 434 15.12 -9.49 2.18
CA CYS A 434 15.10 -9.86 0.76
C CYS A 434 15.09 -11.38 0.54
N LEU A 435 15.95 -12.13 1.23
CA LEU A 435 15.98 -13.60 1.15
C LEU A 435 14.67 -14.22 1.62
N LEU A 436 14.08 -13.66 2.68
CA LEU A 436 12.77 -14.07 3.19
C LEU A 436 11.66 -13.81 2.15
N GLN A 437 11.67 -12.65 1.51
CA GLN A 437 10.71 -12.31 0.46
C GLN A 437 10.89 -13.20 -0.78
N LEU A 438 12.12 -13.55 -1.17
CA LEU A 438 12.36 -14.50 -2.25
C LEU A 438 11.82 -15.92 -1.95
N LEU A 439 11.79 -16.33 -0.68
CA LEU A 439 11.23 -17.61 -0.25
C LEU A 439 9.70 -17.62 -0.31
N LEU A 440 9.07 -16.52 0.12
CA LEU A 440 7.62 -16.46 0.35
C LEU A 440 6.82 -15.92 -0.82
N GLN A 441 7.41 -15.03 -1.64
CA GLN A 441 6.68 -14.35 -2.70
C GLN A 441 6.37 -15.26 -3.89
N GLN A 442 5.33 -14.88 -4.65
CA GLN A 442 4.97 -15.49 -5.92
C GLN A 442 6.15 -15.43 -6.90
N PRO A 443 6.35 -16.47 -7.72
CA PRO A 443 7.41 -16.58 -8.72
C PRO A 443 7.67 -15.32 -9.56
N VAL A 444 6.60 -14.63 -9.94
CA VAL A 444 6.64 -13.45 -10.81
C VAL A 444 7.17 -12.19 -10.08
N ASN A 445 7.11 -12.16 -8.74
CA ASN A 445 7.48 -11.00 -7.93
C ASN A 445 8.92 -11.04 -7.39
N LEU A 446 9.62 -12.15 -7.59
CA LEU A 446 11.01 -12.31 -7.15
C LEU A 446 11.97 -11.32 -7.84
N MET A 447 11.75 -11.02 -9.12
CA MET A 447 12.58 -10.06 -9.87
C MET A 447 12.38 -8.60 -9.41
N PRO A 448 11.14 -8.12 -9.16
CA PRO A 448 10.92 -6.83 -8.50
C PRO A 448 11.68 -6.65 -7.19
N ILE A 449 11.74 -7.69 -6.34
CA ILE A 449 12.50 -7.62 -5.07
C ILE A 449 13.99 -7.35 -5.32
N SER A 450 14.60 -8.03 -6.29
CA SER A 450 16.02 -7.84 -6.60
C SER A 450 16.28 -6.45 -7.21
N LEU A 451 15.37 -5.94 -8.05
CA LEU A 451 15.44 -4.57 -8.57
C LEU A 451 15.30 -3.51 -7.47
N LEU A 452 14.41 -3.71 -6.50
CA LEU A 452 14.26 -2.83 -5.34
C LEU A 452 15.53 -2.82 -4.48
N LEU A 453 16.15 -3.99 -4.27
CA LEU A 453 17.43 -4.08 -3.55
C LEU A 453 18.54 -3.32 -4.28
N ILE A 454 18.63 -3.46 -5.61
CA ILE A 454 19.57 -2.69 -6.45
C ILE A 454 19.35 -1.18 -6.26
N GLN A 455 18.10 -0.72 -6.24
CA GLN A 455 17.79 0.70 -6.05
C GLN A 455 18.18 1.21 -4.67
N ILE A 456 17.92 0.45 -3.61
CA ILE A 456 18.29 0.82 -2.24
C ILE A 456 19.81 0.93 -2.14
N LEU A 457 20.54 -0.09 -2.62
CA LEU A 457 22.01 -0.07 -2.64
C LEU A 457 22.53 1.10 -3.49
N ALA A 458 21.99 1.33 -4.68
CA ALA A 458 22.39 2.46 -5.53
C ALA A 458 22.15 3.81 -4.84
N THR A 459 21.09 3.95 -4.04
CA THR A 459 20.80 5.17 -3.27
C THR A 459 21.81 5.36 -2.13
N ILE A 460 22.20 4.27 -1.45
CA ILE A 460 23.26 4.28 -0.43
C ILE A 460 24.63 4.62 -1.06
N TYR A 461 24.94 4.08 -2.25
CA TYR A 461 26.15 4.42 -3.00
C TYR A 461 26.16 5.89 -3.45
N TYR A 462 25.02 6.39 -3.91
CA TYR A 462 24.85 7.80 -4.26
C TYR A 462 25.10 8.71 -3.06
N ALA A 463 24.50 8.42 -1.90
CA ALA A 463 24.67 9.18 -0.67
C ALA A 463 26.11 9.14 -0.14
N SER A 464 26.72 7.95 -0.09
CA SER A 464 28.10 7.77 0.41
C SER A 464 29.17 8.46 -0.44
N HIS A 465 28.92 8.61 -1.74
CA HIS A 465 29.80 9.33 -2.66
C HIS A 465 29.36 10.78 -2.88
N GLY A 466 28.24 11.20 -2.29
CA GLY A 466 27.70 12.55 -2.27
C GLY A 466 28.67 13.55 -1.65
N GLY A 467 28.71 14.78 -2.16
CA GLY A 467 29.36 15.88 -1.45
C GLY A 467 28.60 16.25 -0.17
N ALA A 468 29.21 17.04 0.71
CA ALA A 468 28.61 17.53 1.97
C ALA A 468 27.32 18.38 1.79
N ASP A 469 26.87 18.57 0.56
CA ASP A 469 25.73 19.40 0.19
C ASP A 469 24.38 18.68 0.21
N VAL A 470 24.35 17.33 0.26
CA VAL A 470 23.09 16.57 0.38
C VAL A 470 22.74 16.38 1.85
N LYS A 471 21.58 16.90 2.26
CA LYS A 471 21.10 16.77 3.64
C LYS A 471 20.57 15.36 3.90
N GLN A 472 20.87 14.80 5.09
CA GLN A 472 20.46 13.44 5.49
C GLN A 472 18.95 13.18 5.36
N TRP A 473 18.10 14.16 5.64
CA TRP A 473 16.64 13.98 5.52
C TRP A 473 16.17 13.77 4.07
N ILE A 474 16.92 14.29 3.08
CA ILE A 474 16.64 14.08 1.65
C ILE A 474 16.95 12.63 1.27
N GLU A 475 18.00 12.04 1.84
CA GLU A 475 18.35 10.63 1.65
C GLU A 475 17.27 9.71 2.23
N ILE A 476 16.78 10.04 3.43
CA ILE A 476 15.69 9.31 4.07
C ILE A 476 14.40 9.42 3.24
N ALA A 477 14.09 10.61 2.74
CA ALA A 477 12.94 10.82 1.84
C ALA A 477 13.09 10.00 0.55
N ALA A 478 14.29 9.94 -0.03
CA ALA A 478 14.57 9.16 -1.23
C ALA A 478 14.29 7.66 -1.02
N LEU A 479 14.77 7.10 0.10
CA LEU A 479 14.55 5.69 0.47
C LEU A 479 13.06 5.42 0.74
N TYR A 480 12.36 6.34 1.40
CA TYR A 480 10.93 6.22 1.65
C TYR A 480 10.12 6.22 0.35
N TYR A 481 10.38 7.17 -0.56
CA TYR A 481 9.70 7.25 -1.85
C TYR A 481 9.94 6.01 -2.70
N LEU A 482 11.16 5.48 -2.66
CA LEU A 482 11.53 4.23 -3.31
C LEU A 482 10.75 3.04 -2.72
N GLY A 483 10.65 2.95 -1.39
CA GLY A 483 9.89 1.92 -0.71
C GLY A 483 8.40 1.95 -1.08
N MET A 484 7.81 3.15 -1.14
CA MET A 484 6.40 3.32 -1.54
C MET A 484 6.17 2.98 -3.01
N ALA A 485 7.03 3.44 -3.92
CA ALA A 485 6.97 3.03 -5.32
C ALA A 485 7.15 1.51 -5.48
N GLY A 486 8.02 0.90 -4.66
CA GLY A 486 8.23 -0.54 -4.60
C GLY A 486 7.01 -1.31 -4.13
N HIS A 487 6.33 -0.82 -3.09
CA HIS A 487 5.10 -1.40 -2.57
C HIS A 487 4.05 -1.60 -3.66
N PHE A 488 3.84 -0.60 -4.52
CA PHE A 488 2.90 -0.71 -5.64
C PHE A 488 3.43 -1.57 -6.80
N SER A 489 4.74 -1.55 -7.05
CA SER A 489 5.35 -2.41 -8.08
C SER A 489 5.20 -3.92 -7.81
N LEU A 490 4.94 -4.30 -6.55
CA LEU A 490 4.65 -5.68 -6.14
C LEU A 490 3.18 -6.09 -6.36
N GLY A 491 2.32 -5.20 -6.89
CA GLY A 491 0.93 -5.51 -7.22
C GLY A 491 -0.09 -5.16 -6.13
N ASN A 492 0.31 -4.41 -5.11
CA ASN A 492 -0.59 -3.87 -4.10
C ASN A 492 -1.43 -2.72 -4.67
N THR A 493 -2.69 -2.62 -4.27
CA THR A 493 -3.67 -1.70 -4.91
C THR A 493 -3.85 -0.37 -4.19
N ASN A 494 -3.63 -0.30 -2.87
CA ASN A 494 -3.78 0.91 -2.07
C ASN A 494 -2.98 0.79 -0.77
N THR A 495 -2.53 1.92 -0.21
CA THR A 495 -1.92 1.98 1.13
C THR A 495 -2.91 1.77 2.28
N LEU A 496 -4.19 2.08 2.06
CA LEU A 496 -5.27 1.93 3.05
C LEU A 496 -5.87 0.52 3.09
N ALA A 497 -5.76 -0.24 2.00
CA ALA A 497 -6.13 -1.65 2.01
C ALA A 497 -5.10 -2.40 2.83
N THR A 498 -5.56 -3.21 3.79
CA THR A 498 -4.70 -4.10 4.60
C THR A 498 -3.68 -4.77 3.69
N ILE A 499 -2.39 -4.61 4.02
CA ILE A 499 -1.26 -5.20 3.30
C ILE A 499 -1.61 -6.66 3.04
N ASP A 500 -2.04 -6.97 1.81
CA ASP A 500 -2.36 -8.33 1.44
C ASP A 500 -1.04 -8.99 1.07
N VAL A 501 -0.25 -9.25 2.12
CA VAL A 501 0.94 -10.08 2.04
C VAL A 501 0.57 -11.40 1.35
N ALA A 502 -0.69 -11.87 1.45
CA ALA A 502 -1.17 -13.10 0.85
C ALA A 502 -1.39 -13.05 -0.67
N ARG A 503 -1.61 -11.88 -1.30
CA ARG A 503 -1.60 -11.79 -2.77
C ARG A 503 -0.20 -12.05 -3.35
N ALA A 504 0.83 -11.94 -2.51
CA ALA A 504 2.19 -12.35 -2.82
C ALA A 504 2.53 -13.75 -2.29
N PHE A 505 1.71 -14.45 -1.50
CA PHE A 505 2.05 -15.80 -1.04
C PHE A 505 1.59 -16.87 -2.02
N ILE A 506 2.43 -17.90 -2.18
CA ILE A 506 1.95 -19.21 -2.62
C ILE A 506 1.06 -19.72 -1.49
N HIS A 507 -0.17 -20.14 -1.79
CA HIS A 507 -0.98 -20.91 -0.85
C HIS A 507 -0.14 -22.09 -0.37
N MET A 508 0.35 -22.00 0.87
CA MET A 508 1.09 -23.05 1.56
C MET A 508 0.13 -24.00 2.25
#